data_AF-F4RV49-F1
#
_entry.id   AF-F4RV49-F1
#
_cell.length_a   1.000
_cell.length_b   1.000
_cell.length_c   1.000
_cell.angle_alpha   90.00
_cell.angle_beta   90.00
_cell.angle_gamma   90.00
#
_symmetry.space_group_name_H-M   'P 1'
#
loop_
_entity.id
_entity.type
_entity.pdbx_description
1 polymer ?
#
loop_
_entity_poly.entity_id
_entity_poly.type
_entity_poly.pdbx_seq_one_letter_code
_entity_poly.pdbx_strand_id
1 'polypeptide(L)'
;MERIKITQQYTEFGIGSISQRRFESNEEEDQLVLCPGVRLNVMGDTLGQHYNPHHQVVLECGSDMIIMGCGMYINVVEYNKVLKQTSR
;
A
#
# COMPACT_ATOMS: atom_id res chain seq x y z
N MET A 1 0.38 -9.82 -14.47
CA MET A 1 -0.38 -9.23 -15.58
C MET A 1 -1.81 -9.74 -15.68
N GLU A 2 -2.08 -11.04 -15.61
CA GLU A 2 -3.45 -11.57 -15.78
C GLU A 2 -4.49 -10.97 -14.81
N ARG A 3 -4.15 -10.84 -13.51
CA ARG A 3 -5.06 -10.25 -12.52
C ARG A 3 -5.40 -8.78 -12.79
N ILE A 4 -4.45 -8.03 -13.33
CA ILE A 4 -4.64 -6.61 -13.68
C ILE A 4 -5.62 -6.50 -14.84
N LYS A 5 -5.47 -7.37 -15.85
CA LYS A 5 -6.39 -7.42 -16.99
C LYS A 5 -7.82 -7.70 -16.58
N ILE A 6 -8.04 -8.55 -15.57
CA ILE A 6 -9.40 -8.82 -15.05
C ILE A 6 -9.99 -7.54 -14.45
N THR A 7 -9.22 -6.81 -13.63
CA THR A 7 -9.71 -5.56 -13.03
C THR A 7 -9.97 -4.47 -14.08
N GLN A 8 -9.11 -4.38 -15.10
CA GLN A 8 -9.28 -3.47 -16.25
C GLN A 8 -10.47 -3.86 -17.14
N GLN A 9 -10.82 -5.14 -17.21
CA GLN A 9 -11.94 -5.63 -18.02
C GLN A 9 -13.30 -5.39 -17.35
N TYR A 10 -13.35 -5.42 -16.01
CA TYR A 10 -14.58 -5.30 -15.23
C TYR A 10 -14.52 -4.07 -14.32
N THR A 11 -14.35 -2.87 -14.89
CA THR A 11 -14.14 -1.63 -14.12
C THR A 11 -15.36 -1.21 -13.29
N GLU A 12 -16.54 -1.71 -13.61
CA GLU A 12 -17.76 -1.51 -12.81
C GLU A 12 -17.73 -2.21 -11.44
N PHE A 13 -16.81 -3.17 -11.26
CA PHE A 13 -16.69 -3.97 -10.04
C PHE A 13 -15.25 -4.00 -9.49
N GLY A 14 -14.27 -4.07 -10.38
CA GLY A 14 -12.85 -4.05 -10.09
C GLY A 14 -12.33 -2.64 -9.84
N ILE A 15 -12.19 -2.29 -8.56
CA ILE A 15 -11.74 -0.95 -8.13
C ILE A 15 -10.22 -0.78 -8.06
N GLY A 16 -9.46 -1.87 -8.12
CA GLY A 16 -8.02 -1.81 -7.91
C GLY A 16 -7.37 -3.16 -7.63
N SER A 17 -6.15 -3.11 -7.09
CA SER A 17 -5.33 -4.28 -6.80
C SER A 17 -4.64 -4.20 -5.45
N ILE A 18 -4.41 -5.37 -4.85
CA ILE A 18 -3.54 -5.53 -3.68
C ILE A 18 -2.14 -5.88 -4.18
N SER A 19 -1.18 -4.97 -4.05
CA SER A 19 0.19 -5.19 -4.52
C SER A 19 1.22 -4.34 -3.78
N GLN A 20 2.49 -4.78 -3.81
CA GLN A 20 3.61 -4.05 -3.20
C GLN A 20 4.13 -2.89 -4.09
N ARG A 21 3.68 -2.82 -5.34
CA ARG A 21 4.09 -1.81 -6.32
C ARG A 21 2.99 -1.61 -7.36
N ARG A 22 2.84 -0.37 -7.82
CA ARG A 22 2.04 -0.05 -9.00
C ARG A 22 2.61 -0.78 -10.20
N PHE A 23 1.74 -1.51 -10.89
CA PHE A 23 2.10 -2.12 -12.15
C PHE A 23 2.19 -1.05 -13.24
N GLU A 24 3.01 -1.28 -14.25
CA GLU A 24 3.03 -0.45 -15.44
C GLU A 24 1.68 -0.62 -16.18
N SER A 25 0.72 0.22 -15.80
CA SER A 25 -0.52 0.48 -16.51
C SER A 25 -0.48 1.92 -16.98
N ASN A 26 -1.30 2.27 -17.98
CA ASN A 26 -1.44 3.67 -18.37
C ASN A 26 -1.85 4.48 -17.13
N GLU A 27 -1.19 5.62 -16.89
CA GLU A 27 -1.50 6.51 -15.76
C GLU A 27 -2.94 7.06 -15.81
N GLU A 28 -3.59 6.94 -16.96
CA GLU A 28 -5.00 7.29 -17.17
C GLU A 28 -6.00 6.26 -16.62
N GLU A 29 -5.54 5.08 -16.19
CA GLU A 29 -6.41 4.10 -15.54
C GLU A 29 -6.62 4.44 -14.06
N ASP A 30 -7.88 4.71 -13.71
CA ASP A 30 -8.32 5.08 -12.35
C ASP A 30 -8.39 3.83 -11.44
N GLN A 31 -7.25 3.13 -11.31
CA GLN A 31 -7.11 1.87 -10.59
C GLN A 31 -6.33 2.08 -9.30
N LEU A 32 -6.98 1.78 -8.17
CA LEU A 32 -6.37 1.90 -6.85
C LEU A 32 -5.29 0.83 -6.63
N VAL A 33 -4.16 1.23 -6.03
CA VAL A 33 -3.08 0.34 -5.60
C VAL A 33 -3.00 0.35 -4.07
N LEU A 34 -3.46 -0.75 -3.48
CA LEU A 34 -3.45 -0.95 -2.03
C LEU A 34 -2.30 -1.86 -1.62
N CYS A 35 -1.45 -1.40 -0.70
CA CYS A 35 -0.22 -2.08 -0.33
C CYS A 35 -0.29 -2.68 1.09
N PRO A 36 -0.32 -4.02 1.24
CA PRO A 36 -0.27 -4.69 2.54
C PRO A 36 1.18 -4.90 3.01
N GLY A 37 1.34 -5.23 4.29
CA GLY A 37 2.67 -5.48 4.85
C GLY A 37 3.47 -4.19 4.96
N VAL A 38 2.88 -3.17 5.58
CA VAL A 38 3.56 -1.89 5.83
C VAL A 38 3.72 -1.69 7.33
N ARG A 39 4.95 -1.34 7.75
CA ARG A 39 5.31 -1.04 9.15
C ARG A 39 6.34 0.08 9.19
N LEU A 40 6.35 0.85 10.28
CA LEU A 40 7.27 1.98 10.43
C LEU A 40 8.72 1.53 10.71
N ASN A 41 8.90 0.55 11.60
CA ASN A 41 10.21 0.24 12.19
C ASN A 41 10.58 -1.27 12.18
N VAL A 42 9.77 -2.12 11.55
CA VAL A 42 9.99 -3.58 11.54
C VAL A 42 9.86 -4.08 10.12
N MET A 43 10.83 -4.88 9.67
CA MET A 43 10.92 -5.37 8.27
C MET A 43 10.37 -6.80 8.09
N GLY A 44 10.14 -7.56 9.17
CA GLY A 44 9.61 -8.91 9.08
C GLY A 44 9.06 -9.46 10.40
N ASP A 45 8.31 -10.56 10.34
CA ASP A 45 7.92 -11.34 11.51
C ASP A 45 8.26 -12.84 11.36
N THR A 46 8.05 -13.59 12.44
CA THR A 46 8.36 -15.03 12.51
C THR A 46 7.39 -15.90 11.71
N LEU A 47 6.32 -15.32 11.16
CA LEU A 47 5.33 -16.02 10.34
C LEU A 47 5.55 -15.80 8.84
N GLY A 48 6.67 -15.16 8.46
CA GLY A 48 7.05 -14.94 7.07
C GLY A 48 6.40 -13.70 6.45
N GLN A 49 5.78 -12.83 7.23
CA GLN A 49 5.35 -11.53 6.71
C GLN A 49 6.57 -10.66 6.50
N HIS A 50 6.68 -10.10 5.29
CA HIS A 50 7.65 -9.06 4.98
C HIS A 50 6.96 -7.70 5.08
N TYR A 51 7.67 -6.73 5.65
CA TYR A 51 7.16 -5.38 5.80
C TYR A 51 8.05 -4.38 5.07
N ASN A 52 7.43 -3.45 4.37
CA ASN A 52 8.10 -2.30 3.78
C ASN A 52 7.81 -1.02 4.57
N PRO A 53 8.75 -0.07 4.64
CA PRO A 53 8.49 1.26 5.18
C PRO A 53 7.44 2.01 4.34
N HIS A 54 6.61 2.82 5.01
CA HIS A 54 5.55 3.61 4.38
C HIS A 54 6.06 4.58 3.32
N HIS A 55 7.18 5.26 3.57
CA HIS A 55 7.77 6.21 2.62
C HIS A 55 8.17 5.52 1.30
N GLN A 56 8.77 4.33 1.39
CA GLN A 56 9.17 3.56 0.21
C GLN A 56 7.94 3.13 -0.59
N VAL A 57 6.91 2.56 0.05
CA VAL A 57 5.74 2.05 -0.67
C VAL A 57 4.90 3.15 -1.33
N VAL A 58 4.78 4.31 -0.70
CA VAL A 58 4.01 5.44 -1.24
C VAL A 58 4.81 6.19 -2.30
N LEU A 59 6.05 6.61 -1.97
CA LEU A 59 6.82 7.52 -2.83
C LEU A 59 7.53 6.80 -3.97
N GLU A 60 8.04 5.59 -3.74
CA GLU A 60 8.88 4.89 -4.71
C GLU A 60 8.12 3.78 -5.45
N CYS A 61 7.14 3.15 -4.78
CA CYS A 61 6.34 2.07 -5.35
C CYS A 61 4.97 2.51 -5.87
N GLY A 62 4.54 3.74 -5.61
CA GLY A 62 3.32 4.33 -6.19
C GLY A 62 2.01 3.78 -5.62
N SER A 63 1.99 3.38 -4.35
CA SER A 63 0.76 2.96 -3.67
C SER A 63 -0.11 4.15 -3.28
N ASP A 64 -1.42 4.04 -3.55
CA ASP A 64 -2.40 5.07 -3.17
C ASP A 64 -2.84 4.91 -1.71
N MET A 65 -2.90 3.67 -1.22
CA MET A 65 -3.37 3.34 0.12
C MET A 65 -2.52 2.24 0.73
N ILE A 66 -2.03 2.46 1.95
CA ILE A 66 -1.35 1.42 2.73
C ILE A 66 -2.35 0.68 3.62
N ILE A 67 -2.19 -0.64 3.70
CA ILE A 67 -2.96 -1.51 4.60
C ILE A 67 -2.03 -1.89 5.75
N MET A 68 -2.22 -1.21 6.88
CA MET A 68 -1.52 -1.48 8.13
C MET A 68 -2.47 -2.15 9.12
N GLY A 69 -2.11 -3.35 9.57
CA GLY A 69 -2.89 -4.11 10.55
C GLY A 69 -2.29 -4.03 11.95
N CYS A 70 -1.94 -5.19 12.50
CA CYS A 70 -1.36 -5.35 13.83
C CYS A 70 -0.14 -4.43 14.03
N GLY A 71 -0.25 -3.52 15.01
CA GLY A 71 0.80 -2.55 15.35
C GLY A 71 0.42 -1.08 15.13
N MET A 72 -0.69 -0.77 14.44
CA MET A 72 -1.17 0.61 14.32
C MET A 72 -1.65 1.20 15.67
N TYR A 73 -2.32 0.40 16.48
CA TYR A 73 -3.03 0.88 17.67
C TYR A 73 -2.17 0.98 18.95
N ILE A 74 -0.85 0.86 18.87
CA ILE A 74 -0.03 0.74 20.09
C ILE A 74 0.49 2.09 20.61
N ASN A 75 0.44 3.19 19.86
CA ASN A 75 0.76 4.51 20.43
C ASN A 75 0.02 5.65 19.73
N VAL A 76 -0.92 6.28 20.43
CA VAL A 76 -1.54 7.57 20.05
C VAL A 76 -0.47 8.65 19.78
N VAL A 77 0.74 8.50 20.34
CA VAL A 77 1.92 9.34 20.10
C VAL A 77 2.48 9.19 18.66
N GLU A 78 2.33 8.02 18.04
CA GLU A 78 2.90 7.70 16.73
C GLU A 78 1.99 8.16 15.57
N TYR A 79 0.68 8.28 15.81
CA TYR A 79 -0.30 8.82 14.84
C TYR A 79 0.09 10.22 14.34
N ASN A 80 0.54 11.09 15.25
CA ASN A 80 0.99 12.44 14.91
C ASN A 80 2.32 12.48 14.14
N LYS A 81 3.15 11.42 14.23
CA LYS A 81 4.38 11.31 13.42
C LYS A 81 4.07 10.90 11.99
N VAL A 82 3.13 9.97 11.79
CA VAL A 82 2.68 9.56 10.45
C VAL A 82 2.08 10.75 9.71
N LEU A 83 1.17 11.51 10.34
CA LEU A 83 0.55 12.69 9.70
C LEU A 83 1.58 13.75 9.27
N LYS A 84 2.64 13.96 10.06
CA LYS A 84 3.71 14.93 9.72
C LYS A 84 4.64 14.47 8.60
N GLN A 85 4.76 13.16 8.38
CA GLN A 85 5.64 12.59 7.35
C GLN A 85 4.92 12.36 6.02
N THR A 86 3.60 12.20 6.05
CA THR A 86 2.76 11.96 4.86
C THR A 86 2.13 13.26 4.33
N SER A 87 2.07 14.33 5.13
CA SER A 87 1.65 15.65 4.64
C SER A 87 2.78 16.30 3.84
N ARG A 88 2.51 16.60 2.56
CA ARG A 88 3.37 17.43 1.70
C ARG A 88 3.49 18.85 2.24
#